data_AF-A0A3P7M9X4-F1
#
_entry.id   AF-A0A3P7M9X4-F1
#
_cell.length_a   1.000
_cell.length_b   1.000
_cell.length_c   1.000
_cell.angle_alpha   90.00
_cell.angle_beta   90.00
_cell.angle_gamma   90.00
#
_symmetry.space_group_name_H-M   'P 1'
#
loop_
_entity.id
_entity.type
_entity.pdbx_description
1 polymer ?
#
loop_
_entity_poly.entity_id
_entity_poly.type
_entity_poly.pdbx_seq_one_letter_code
_entity_poly.pdbx_strand_id
1 'polypeptide(L)'
;VNVGTSGTYANVFYTEVTEAQKVGAGGGNPNENECIELVFWPIEDADKLLFITETGPAVPTSLIFSVLWFQKHIQPHLPPVS
;
A
#
# COMPACT_ATOMS: atom_id res chain seq x y z
N VAL A 1 -8.23 -9.38 -19.30
CA VAL A 1 -7.70 -10.62 -18.67
C VAL A 1 -8.88 -11.44 -18.15
N ASN A 2 -8.89 -12.75 -18.40
CA ASN A 2 -9.96 -13.66 -18.00
C ASN A 2 -9.79 -13.99 -16.50
N VAL A 3 -10.81 -13.70 -15.69
CA VAL A 3 -10.81 -14.03 -14.26
C VAL A 3 -11.27 -15.48 -14.13
N GLY A 4 -10.33 -16.43 -14.03
CA GLY A 4 -10.71 -17.82 -13.72
C GLY A 4 -9.74 -18.94 -14.10
N THR A 5 -8.72 -18.71 -14.94
CA THR A 5 -7.89 -19.83 -15.46
C THR A 5 -6.52 -19.98 -14.81
N SER A 6 -6.05 -18.97 -14.05
CA SER A 6 -4.84 -19.07 -13.21
C SER A 6 -4.93 -18.06 -12.07
N GLY A 7 -5.16 -18.54 -10.84
CA GLY A 7 -5.13 -17.73 -9.63
C GLY A 7 -3.74 -17.74 -9.00
N THR A 8 -3.32 -16.60 -8.45
CA THR A 8 -2.13 -16.52 -7.59
C THR A 8 -2.59 -16.42 -6.14
N TYR A 9 -2.00 -17.23 -5.26
CA TYR A 9 -2.19 -17.08 -3.82
C TYR A 9 -1.25 -16.00 -3.29
N ALA A 10 -1.78 -15.05 -2.52
CA ALA A 10 -1.01 -13.99 -1.90
C ALA A 10 -1.35 -13.89 -0.41
N ASN A 11 -0.32 -13.72 0.42
CA ASN A 11 -0.46 -13.35 1.82
C ASN A 11 -0.18 -11.86 1.97
N VAL A 12 -0.97 -11.17 2.80
CA VAL A 12 -0.77 -9.76 3.14
C VAL A 12 -0.41 -9.68 4.62
N PHE A 13 0.66 -8.95 4.94
CA PHE A 13 1.13 -8.72 6.30
C PHE A 13 1.10 -7.22 6.62
N TYR A 14 0.89 -6.89 7.88
CA TYR A 14 0.88 -5.52 8.39
C TYR A 14 1.96 -5.36 9.48
N THR A 15 2.65 -4.23 9.47
CA THR A 15 3.57 -3.82 10.54
C THR A 15 3.59 -2.30 10.65
N GLU A 16 3.82 -1.81 11.87
CA GLU A 16 4.14 -0.41 12.12
C GLU A 16 5.65 -0.18 11.94
N VAL A 17 6.01 0.97 11.40
CA VAL A 17 7.41 1.38 11.18
C VAL A 17 7.62 2.81 11.67
N THR A 18 8.84 3.10 12.07
CA THR A 18 9.30 4.42 12.54
C THR A 18 10.53 4.85 11.74
N GLU A 19 10.81 6.15 11.71
CA GLU A 19 12.02 6.67 11.05
C GLU A 19 13.33 6.09 11.63
N ALA A 20 13.32 5.67 12.90
CA ALA A 20 14.49 5.03 13.51
C ALA A 20 14.85 3.66 12.90
N GLN A 21 13.90 3.01 12.21
CA GLN A 21 14.11 1.70 11.55
C GLN A 21 14.59 1.85 10.10
N LYS A 22 14.81 3.08 9.62
CA LYS A 22 15.20 3.35 8.24
C LYS A 22 16.65 2.95 7.99
N VAL A 23 16.86 2.07 7.00
CA VAL A 23 18.21 1.60 6.59
C VAL A 23 18.71 2.27 5.30
N GLY A 24 17.87 3.08 4.65
CA GLY A 24 18.19 3.77 3.40
C GLY A 24 17.01 4.59 2.86
N ALA A 25 17.12 5.05 1.62
CA ALA A 25 16.05 5.83 0.97
C ALA A 25 14.79 5.01 0.65
N GLY A 26 14.91 3.67 0.61
CA GLY A 26 13.86 2.77 0.12
C GLY A 26 13.76 2.78 -1.41
N GLY A 27 12.69 2.18 -1.94
CA GLY A 27 12.50 2.01 -3.39
C GLY A 27 13.24 0.80 -3.96
N GLY A 28 13.28 0.72 -5.29
CA GLY A 28 13.87 -0.41 -6.02
C GLY A 28 15.39 -0.32 -6.09
N ASN A 29 16.05 -1.47 -6.15
CA ASN A 29 17.49 -1.55 -6.37
C ASN A 29 17.82 -1.49 -7.88
N PRO A 30 18.52 -0.43 -8.36
CA PRO A 30 18.86 -0.32 -9.78
C PRO A 30 19.79 -1.43 -10.28
N ASN A 31 20.61 -1.99 -9.39
CA ASN A 31 21.51 -3.10 -9.73
C ASN A 31 20.76 -4.42 -9.94
N GLU A 32 19.54 -4.53 -9.39
CA GLU A 32 18.62 -5.66 -9.59
C GLU A 32 17.56 -5.33 -10.66
N ASN A 33 17.72 -4.19 -11.35
CA ASN A 33 16.83 -3.74 -12.40
C ASN A 33 15.39 -3.47 -11.91
N GLU A 34 15.25 -3.09 -10.63
CA GLU A 34 13.98 -2.73 -9.99
C GLU A 34 13.73 -1.21 -10.09
N CYS A 35 12.63 -0.84 -10.73
CA CYS A 35 12.17 0.55 -10.79
C CYS A 35 10.96 0.74 -9.87
N ILE A 36 11.21 0.89 -8.57
CA ILE A 36 10.16 1.05 -7.55
C ILE A 36 10.37 2.39 -6.83
N GLU A 37 9.32 3.20 -6.77
CA GLU A 37 9.31 4.45 -6.02
C GLU A 37 8.68 4.24 -4.63
N LEU A 38 9.27 4.85 -3.61
CA LEU A 38 8.69 4.87 -2.27
C LEU A 38 7.71 6.05 -2.14
N VAL A 39 6.44 5.74 -1.87
CA VAL A 39 5.40 6.75 -1.64
C VAL A 39 4.92 6.66 -0.19
N PHE A 40 4.99 7.78 0.53
CA PHE A 40 4.34 7.93 1.83
C PHE A 40 2.95 8.52 1.61
N TRP A 41 1.91 7.75 1.93
CA TRP A 41 0.53 8.17 1.78
C TRP A 41 -0.07 8.57 3.13
N PRO A 42 -0.59 9.81 3.29
CA PRO A 42 -1.23 10.22 4.54
C PRO A 42 -2.46 9.37 4.86
N ILE A 43 -2.68 9.05 6.14
CA ILE A 43 -3.79 8.18 6.57
C ILE A 43 -5.14 8.85 6.32
N GLU A 44 -5.22 10.16 6.56
CA GLU A 44 -6.38 11.01 6.28
C GLU A 44 -6.80 11.01 4.80
N ASP A 45 -5.86 10.69 3.91
CA ASP A 45 -6.06 10.65 2.47
C ASP A 45 -6.26 9.22 1.93
N ALA A 46 -6.29 8.20 2.79
CA ALA A 46 -6.37 6.80 2.38
C ALA A 46 -7.56 6.49 1.46
N ASP A 47 -8.71 7.15 1.69
CA ASP A 47 -9.91 7.02 0.87
C ASP A 47 -9.70 7.41 -0.59
N LYS A 48 -8.77 8.33 -0.88
CA LYS A 48 -8.46 8.74 -2.25
C LYS A 48 -7.95 7.59 -3.09
N LEU A 49 -7.30 6.57 -2.48
CA LEU A 49 -6.88 5.34 -3.17
C LEU A 49 -8.06 4.47 -3.63
N LEU A 50 -9.22 4.60 -2.97
CA LEU A 50 -10.44 3.85 -3.31
C LEU A 50 -11.19 4.48 -4.48
N PHE A 51 -10.92 5.76 -4.77
CA PHE A 51 -11.62 6.54 -5.79
C PHE A 51 -10.72 6.97 -6.95
N ILE A 52 -9.55 6.35 -7.11
CA ILE A 52 -8.66 6.65 -8.24
C ILE A 52 -9.42 6.35 -9.54
N THR A 53 -9.64 7.41 -10.32
CA THR A 53 -10.35 7.40 -11.59
C THR A 53 -9.51 6.74 -12.69
N GLU A 54 -10.11 6.47 -13.86
CA GLU A 54 -9.41 5.88 -15.02
C GLU A 54 -8.19 6.69 -15.52
N THR A 55 -8.01 7.92 -15.04
CA THR A 55 -6.89 8.80 -15.36
C THR A 55 -5.72 8.72 -14.38
N GLY A 56 -5.89 8.03 -13.24
CA GLY A 56 -4.83 7.85 -12.24
C GLY A 56 -4.03 6.56 -12.45
N PRO A 57 -2.98 6.35 -11.63
CA PRO A 57 -2.21 5.10 -11.68
C PRO A 57 -3.10 3.91 -11.33
N ALA A 58 -2.85 2.77 -12.00
CA ALA A 58 -3.59 1.54 -11.71
C ALA A 58 -3.33 1.09 -10.26
N VAL A 59 -4.42 0.93 -9.49
CA VAL A 59 -4.35 0.47 -8.11
C VAL A 59 -4.64 -1.03 -8.06
N PRO A 60 -3.72 -1.87 -7.55
CA PRO A 60 -3.97 -3.30 -7.45
C PRO A 60 -5.04 -3.60 -6.38
N THR A 61 -5.88 -4.59 -6.64
CA THR A 61 -6.96 -5.00 -5.72
C THR A 61 -6.44 -5.38 -4.32
N SER A 62 -5.21 -5.93 -4.23
CA SER A 62 -4.58 -6.23 -2.95
C SER A 62 -4.31 -4.97 -2.11
N LEU A 63 -3.93 -3.85 -2.74
CA LEU A 63 -3.73 -2.58 -2.04
C LEU A 63 -5.07 -2.02 -1.56
N ILE A 64 -6.12 -2.05 -2.42
CA ILE A 64 -7.48 -1.64 -2.03
C ILE A 64 -7.96 -2.43 -0.81
N PHE A 65 -7.83 -3.76 -0.85
CA PHE A 65 -8.23 -4.61 0.27
C PHE A 65 -7.40 -4.34 1.53
N SER A 66 -6.10 -4.11 1.39
CA SER A 66 -5.21 -3.81 2.52
C SER A 66 -5.58 -2.48 3.20
N VAL A 67 -5.89 -1.45 2.41
CA VAL A 67 -6.36 -0.15 2.92
C VAL A 67 -7.70 -0.31 3.62
N LEU A 68 -8.68 -0.98 3.02
CA LEU A 68 -9.98 -1.22 3.65
C LEU A 68 -9.84 -2.01 4.97
N TRP A 69 -8.98 -3.02 5.01
CA TRP A 69 -8.69 -3.77 6.23
C TRP A 69 -8.04 -2.89 7.29
N PHE A 70 -7.05 -2.07 6.92
CA PHE A 70 -6.36 -1.15 7.81
C PHE A 70 -7.32 -0.12 8.41
N GLN A 71 -8.15 0.53 7.59
CA GLN A 71 -9.13 1.52 8.05
C GLN A 71 -10.16 0.91 9.01
N LYS A 72 -10.53 -0.35 8.79
CA LYS A 72 -11.51 -1.05 9.63
C LYS A 72 -10.93 -1.57 10.95
N HIS A 73 -9.69 -2.06 10.95
CA HIS A 73 -9.15 -2.82 12.08
C HIS A 73 -8.03 -2.12 12.83
N ILE A 74 -7.28 -1.23 12.17
CA ILE A 74 -6.11 -0.58 12.74
C ILE A 74 -6.36 0.90 13.01
N GLN A 75 -6.79 1.66 12.00
CA GLN A 75 -6.99 3.11 12.11
C GLN A 75 -7.82 3.56 13.33
N PRO A 76 -8.91 2.87 13.75
CA PRO A 76 -9.70 3.30 14.91
C PRO A 76 -8.94 3.25 16.25
N HIS A 77 -7.81 2.55 16.30
CA HIS A 77 -6.97 2.39 17.49
C HIS A 77 -5.71 3.27 17.46
N LEU A 78 -5.50 4.01 16.37
CA LEU A 78 -4.35 4.91 16.27
C LEU A 78 -4.57 6.15 17.13
N PRO A 79 -3.49 6.71 17.72
CA PRO A 79 -3.57 7.99 18.38
C PRO A 79 -4.00 9.08 17.36
N PRO A 80 -4.69 10.13 17.81
CA PRO A 80 -4.98 11.28 16.96
C PRO A 80 -3.69 11.81 16.34
N VAL A 81 -3.69 12.01 15.02
CA VAL A 81 -2.61 12.69 14.32
C VAL A 81 -2.56 14.13 14.86
N SER A 82 -1.41 14.50 15.44
CA SER A 82 -1.16 15.83 16.01
C SER A 82 -0.78 16.84 14.94
#